data_AF-A0A1D2QE59-F1
#
_entry.id   AF-A0A1D2QE59-F1
#
_cell.length_a   1.000
_cell.length_b   1.000
_cell.length_c   1.000
_cell.angle_alpha   90.00
_cell.angle_beta   90.00
_cell.angle_gamma   90.00
#
_symmetry.space_group_name_H-M   'P 1'
#
loop_
_entity.id
_entity.type
_entity.pdbx_description
1 polymer ?
#
loop_
_entity_poly.entity_id
_entity_poly.type
_entity_poly.pdbx_seq_one_letter_code
_entity_poly.pdbx_strand_id
1 'polypeptide(L)'
;MVGVNEEVNHSSTRFGGALASVIAACTALLLGWGTGNLGSVAAGVVGAVSIALGAMGMQSAANERRAAGSLGIVGGAIALTVSLGLGTPPLFSLLLGLGVTAVALNATVSLSSGVSFPVYLMLRRSLAVLVVGTLLAASIHATVFRTLGRVGSAILVGSATSSTLAMLIALQIECLVAVELLHWVVPILDDWLPATANLRHRILEPFGFRLKTVPTPYWMFLALQVIVGFSGWGPRWFESLLTALSVLGDVVRFTVGSGILQSVVGVVILFELVILAARGAQHVIIAWMGDEPPQTLAFATGGIAAVGLAGVVAVVSMLVPAVGSRFAAAEPWQLVEQLGPATVITGSVTGVLLSLVMVQVMAVLTVRPWVALDSASGFAFGGATLFLGALVAAGLGASPVVVFCAVGAALVVRDVGDHAAEVGLQIGRTAETRRGEIAHATGGLLVAGLGVGLAVGTLSFVGPVSLPTSSWRGYLALALLLVAVVSFTLLLATDTE
;
A
#
# COMPACT_ATOMS: atom_id res chain seq x y z
N MET A 1 7.63 13.13 46.32
CA MET A 1 6.42 12.90 45.50
C MET A 1 6.80 13.19 44.06
N VAL A 2 7.10 12.15 43.29
CA VAL A 2 7.35 12.25 41.85
C VAL A 2 5.97 12.42 41.23
N GLY A 3 5.67 13.63 40.76
CA GLY A 3 4.46 13.89 39.99
C GLY A 3 4.47 12.99 38.77
N VAL A 4 3.57 12.02 38.77
CA VAL A 4 3.17 11.32 37.54
C VAL A 4 2.62 12.43 36.66
N ASN A 5 3.39 12.84 35.65
CA ASN A 5 2.84 13.58 34.53
C ASN A 5 1.83 12.63 33.87
N GLU A 6 0.59 12.65 34.34
CA GLU A 6 -0.51 12.11 33.54
C GLU A 6 -0.44 12.86 32.22
N GLU A 7 -0.06 12.16 31.15
CA GLU A 7 -0.19 12.66 29.79
C GLU A 7 -1.66 13.07 29.64
N VAL A 8 -1.93 14.37 29.70
CA VAL A 8 -3.26 14.92 29.50
C VAL A 8 -3.71 14.45 28.12
N ASN A 9 -4.70 13.56 28.09
CA ASN A 9 -5.21 13.00 26.86
C ASN A 9 -5.94 14.09 26.06
N HIS A 10 -5.19 14.78 25.21
CA HIS A 10 -5.68 15.79 24.29
C HIS A 10 -6.62 15.14 23.26
N SER A 11 -7.92 15.12 23.55
CA SER A 11 -8.92 14.48 22.68
C SER A 11 -10.24 15.22 22.73
N SER A 12 -10.87 15.36 21.56
CA SER A 12 -12.17 15.99 21.41
C SER A 12 -13.29 15.16 22.07
N THR A 13 -14.35 15.83 22.50
CA THR A 13 -15.55 15.14 22.98
C THR A 13 -16.17 14.28 21.87
N ARG A 14 -16.76 13.14 22.25
CA ARG A 14 -17.32 12.18 21.28
C ARG A 14 -18.47 12.79 20.48
N PHE A 15 -19.31 13.61 21.11
CA PHE A 15 -20.51 14.15 20.47
C PHE A 15 -20.15 15.28 19.49
N GLY A 16 -19.44 16.31 19.95
CA GLY A 16 -19.01 17.43 19.10
C GLY A 16 -18.12 17.00 17.94
N GLY A 17 -17.15 16.09 18.18
CA GLY A 17 -16.33 15.53 17.10
C GLY A 17 -17.16 14.74 16.07
N ALA A 18 -18.13 13.93 16.51
CA ALA A 18 -19.03 13.22 15.61
C ALA A 18 -19.92 14.18 14.81
N LEU A 19 -20.42 15.24 15.45
CA LEU A 19 -21.23 16.27 14.79
C LEU A 19 -20.43 16.99 13.71
N ALA A 20 -19.21 17.43 14.01
CA ALA A 20 -18.30 18.03 13.03
C ALA A 20 -18.03 17.08 11.85
N SER A 21 -17.85 15.78 12.13
CA SER A 21 -17.65 14.75 11.09
C SER A 21 -18.87 14.59 10.19
N VAL A 22 -20.08 14.61 10.76
CA VAL A 22 -21.33 14.54 9.99
C VAL A 22 -21.50 15.79 9.11
N ILE A 23 -21.26 16.98 9.67
CA ILE A 23 -21.35 18.23 8.90
C ILE A 23 -20.33 18.22 7.76
N ALA A 24 -19.09 17.78 8.01
CA ALA A 24 -18.05 17.65 7.00
C ALA A 24 -18.45 16.68 5.87
N ALA A 25 -18.96 15.50 6.22
CA ALA A 25 -19.43 14.50 5.25
C ALA A 25 -20.61 15.02 4.43
N CYS A 26 -21.62 15.63 5.07
CA CYS A 26 -22.75 16.24 4.38
C CYS A 26 -22.31 17.36 3.44
N THR A 27 -21.34 18.18 3.85
CA THR A 27 -20.79 19.28 3.04
C THR A 27 -20.06 18.74 1.81
N ALA A 28 -19.22 17.72 1.98
CA ALA A 28 -18.55 17.05 0.87
C ALA A 28 -19.58 16.48 -0.12
N LEU A 29 -20.60 15.75 0.35
CA LEU A 29 -21.66 15.19 -0.50
C LEU A 29 -22.47 16.28 -1.22
N LEU A 30 -22.75 17.41 -0.55
CA LEU A 30 -23.43 18.56 -1.15
C LEU A 30 -22.60 19.16 -2.30
N LEU A 31 -21.28 19.30 -2.10
CA LEU A 31 -20.35 19.78 -3.13
C LEU A 31 -20.23 18.77 -4.29
N GLY A 32 -20.19 17.47 -4.00
CA GLY A 32 -20.22 16.42 -5.00
C GLY A 32 -21.51 16.45 -5.82
N TRP A 33 -22.66 16.61 -5.16
CA TRP A 33 -23.95 16.76 -5.83
C TRP A 33 -23.99 18.01 -6.72
N GLY A 34 -23.57 19.17 -6.20
CA GLY A 34 -23.59 20.44 -6.93
C GLY A 34 -22.65 20.51 -8.14
N THR A 35 -21.67 19.59 -8.21
CA THR A 35 -20.70 19.50 -9.32
C THR A 35 -20.91 18.26 -10.20
N GLY A 36 -21.94 17.44 -9.94
CA GLY A 36 -22.17 16.19 -10.67
C GLY A 36 -21.21 15.05 -10.34
N ASN A 37 -20.37 15.20 -9.31
CA ASN A 37 -19.34 14.24 -8.87
C ASN A 37 -19.77 13.45 -7.61
N LEU A 38 -21.07 13.20 -7.42
CA LEU A 38 -21.57 12.60 -6.18
C LEU A 38 -20.98 11.20 -5.92
N GLY A 39 -20.83 10.37 -6.95
CA GLY A 39 -20.31 9.01 -6.81
C GLY A 39 -18.86 8.94 -6.33
N SER A 40 -17.99 9.78 -6.90
CA SER A 40 -16.58 9.85 -6.50
C SER A 40 -16.44 10.42 -5.09
N VAL A 41 -17.16 11.50 -4.75
CA VAL A 41 -17.12 12.09 -3.42
C VAL A 41 -17.69 11.15 -2.36
N ALA A 42 -18.76 10.41 -2.67
CA ALA A 42 -19.29 9.39 -1.78
C ALA A 42 -18.26 8.29 -1.49
N ALA A 43 -17.51 7.83 -2.50
CA ALA A 43 -16.40 6.90 -2.29
C ALA A 43 -15.33 7.48 -1.37
N GLY A 44 -15.00 8.77 -1.52
CA GLY A 44 -14.06 9.48 -0.64
C GLY A 44 -14.55 9.57 0.81
N VAL A 45 -15.83 9.86 1.02
CA VAL A 45 -16.45 9.90 2.36
C VAL A 45 -16.49 8.51 3.00
N VAL A 46 -16.85 7.47 2.25
CA VAL A 46 -16.78 6.08 2.73
C VAL A 46 -15.35 5.71 3.11
N GLY A 47 -14.37 6.15 2.31
CA GLY A 47 -12.95 5.98 2.61
C GLY A 47 -12.54 6.64 3.92
N ALA A 48 -12.95 7.90 4.11
CA ALA A 48 -12.70 8.67 5.32
C ALA A 48 -13.27 7.99 6.58
N VAL A 49 -14.52 7.54 6.52
CA VAL A 49 -15.18 6.84 7.63
C VAL A 49 -14.46 5.51 7.93
N SER A 50 -14.08 4.76 6.90
CA SER A 50 -13.38 3.48 7.05
C SER A 50 -11.99 3.67 7.70
N ILE A 51 -11.26 4.72 7.31
CA ILE A 51 -9.97 5.08 7.91
C ILE A 51 -10.15 5.47 9.38
N ALA A 52 -11.14 6.31 9.69
CA ALA A 52 -11.39 6.75 11.07
C ALA A 52 -11.79 5.59 12.00
N LEU A 53 -12.73 4.75 11.56
CA LEU A 53 -13.11 3.54 12.31
C LEU A 53 -11.94 2.56 12.41
N GLY A 54 -11.13 2.45 11.35
CA GLY A 54 -9.95 1.62 11.33
C GLY A 54 -8.91 2.06 12.36
N ALA A 55 -8.63 3.36 12.41
CA ALA A 55 -7.72 3.97 13.39
C ALA A 55 -8.21 3.82 14.83
N MET A 56 -9.53 3.82 15.05
CA MET A 56 -10.12 3.49 16.36
C MET A 56 -9.91 2.00 16.70
N GLY A 57 -10.10 1.09 15.74
CA GLY A 57 -9.83 -0.34 15.92
C GLY A 57 -8.37 -0.64 16.27
N MET A 58 -7.44 0.11 15.68
CA MET A 58 -6.00 -0.02 15.91
C MET A 58 -5.57 0.28 17.35
N GLN A 59 -6.32 1.10 18.08
CA GLN A 59 -6.04 1.43 19.48
C GLN A 59 -6.43 0.31 20.46
N SER A 60 -7.12 -0.73 19.98
CA SER A 60 -7.51 -1.84 20.85
C SER A 60 -6.33 -2.73 21.23
N ALA A 61 -6.37 -3.32 22.42
CA ALA A 61 -5.43 -4.36 22.84
C ALA A 61 -5.66 -5.70 22.11
N ALA A 62 -6.89 -5.96 21.63
CA ALA A 62 -7.26 -7.22 21.00
C ALA A 62 -6.79 -7.27 19.53
N ASN A 63 -6.10 -8.34 19.15
CA ASN A 63 -5.57 -8.53 17.79
C ASN A 63 -6.66 -8.57 16.72
N GLU A 64 -7.85 -9.11 17.03
CA GLU A 64 -8.99 -9.12 16.11
C GLU A 64 -9.44 -7.70 15.72
N ARG A 65 -9.52 -6.81 16.71
CA ARG A 65 -9.90 -5.40 16.50
C ARG A 65 -8.80 -4.62 15.77
N ARG A 66 -7.52 -4.94 16.01
CA ARG A 66 -6.39 -4.41 15.23
C ARG A 66 -6.42 -4.89 13.79
N ALA A 67 -6.73 -6.16 13.54
CA ALA A 67 -6.85 -6.71 12.20
C ALA A 67 -8.00 -6.03 11.43
N ALA A 68 -9.17 -5.89 12.06
CA ALA A 68 -10.28 -5.12 11.52
C ALA A 68 -9.90 -3.64 11.30
N GLY A 69 -9.09 -3.07 12.20
CA GLY A 69 -8.55 -1.72 12.09
C GLY A 69 -7.66 -1.51 10.86
N SER A 70 -6.73 -2.45 10.64
CA SER A 70 -5.84 -2.50 9.48
C SER A 70 -6.63 -2.65 8.17
N LEU A 71 -7.63 -3.53 8.16
CA LEU A 71 -8.58 -3.67 7.05
C LEU A 71 -9.35 -2.38 6.77
N GLY A 72 -9.84 -1.70 7.81
CA GLY A 72 -10.57 -0.44 7.68
C GLY A 72 -9.72 0.67 7.05
N ILE A 73 -8.45 0.80 7.49
CA ILE A 73 -7.55 1.82 6.94
C ILE A 73 -7.16 1.50 5.49
N VAL A 74 -6.79 0.26 5.18
CA VAL A 74 -6.42 -0.11 3.80
C VAL A 74 -7.64 -0.10 2.87
N GLY A 75 -8.80 -0.58 3.33
CA GLY A 75 -10.07 -0.49 2.62
C GLY A 75 -10.49 0.96 2.36
N GLY A 76 -10.29 1.85 3.34
CA GLY A 76 -10.55 3.26 3.14
C GLY A 76 -9.56 3.94 2.19
N ALA A 77 -8.29 3.53 2.19
CA ALA A 77 -7.31 3.95 1.19
C ALA A 77 -7.71 3.48 -0.22
N ILE A 78 -8.20 2.25 -0.37
CA ILE A 78 -8.78 1.75 -1.64
C ILE A 78 -9.96 2.64 -2.07
N ALA A 79 -10.87 2.99 -1.16
CA ALA A 79 -12.01 3.85 -1.48
C ALA A 79 -11.59 5.28 -1.88
N LEU A 80 -10.54 5.84 -1.27
CA LEU A 80 -9.94 7.11 -1.71
C LEU A 80 -9.30 7.00 -3.11
N THR A 81 -8.65 5.88 -3.42
CA THR A 81 -8.15 5.60 -4.78
C THR A 81 -9.30 5.49 -5.78
N VAL A 82 -10.41 4.85 -5.42
CA VAL A 82 -11.61 4.77 -6.26
C VAL A 82 -12.21 6.17 -6.47
N SER A 83 -12.24 7.01 -5.44
CA SER A 83 -12.66 8.41 -5.53
C SER A 83 -11.82 9.21 -6.54
N LEU A 84 -10.51 8.96 -6.60
CA LEU A 84 -9.64 9.55 -7.62
C LEU A 84 -10.03 9.09 -9.03
N GLY A 85 -10.21 7.78 -9.24
CA GLY A 85 -10.50 7.23 -10.57
C GLY A 85 -11.90 7.55 -11.11
N LEU A 86 -12.86 7.84 -10.23
CA LEU A 86 -14.24 8.19 -10.62
C LEU A 86 -14.45 9.72 -10.77
N GLY A 87 -13.57 10.54 -10.19
CA GLY A 87 -13.78 11.98 -10.08
C GLY A 87 -13.36 12.74 -11.35
N THR A 88 -14.17 13.72 -11.74
CA THR A 88 -13.85 14.67 -12.81
C THR A 88 -14.06 16.11 -12.31
N PRO A 89 -12.99 16.83 -11.88
CA PRO A 89 -11.58 16.43 -11.88
C PRO A 89 -11.22 15.49 -10.70
N PRO A 90 -10.23 14.61 -10.86
CA PRO A 90 -9.90 13.55 -9.90
C PRO A 90 -9.46 14.10 -8.54
N LEU A 91 -8.66 15.18 -8.55
CA LEU A 91 -8.13 15.81 -7.34
C LEU A 91 -9.22 16.46 -6.48
N PHE A 92 -10.34 16.87 -7.05
CA PHE A 92 -11.43 17.50 -6.30
C PHE A 92 -12.09 16.52 -5.32
N SER A 93 -12.38 15.30 -5.77
CA SER A 93 -13.03 14.29 -4.93
C SER A 93 -12.07 13.78 -3.84
N LEU A 94 -10.79 13.63 -4.19
CA LEU A 94 -9.74 13.31 -3.20
C LEU A 94 -9.61 14.40 -2.14
N LEU A 95 -9.58 15.68 -2.54
CA LEU A 95 -9.48 16.82 -1.63
C LEU A 95 -10.58 16.77 -0.58
N LEU A 96 -11.84 16.61 -1.00
CA LEU A 96 -12.98 16.49 -0.10
C LEU A 96 -12.87 15.26 0.82
N GLY A 97 -12.49 14.10 0.27
CA GLY A 97 -12.27 12.88 1.05
C GLY A 97 -11.19 13.03 2.12
N LEU A 98 -10.07 13.70 1.80
CA LEU A 98 -8.99 13.98 2.75
C LEU A 98 -9.44 14.96 3.85
N GLY A 99 -10.22 15.98 3.50
CA GLY A 99 -10.78 16.92 4.47
C GLY A 99 -11.71 16.22 5.48
N VAL A 100 -12.60 15.35 4.99
CA VAL A 100 -13.46 14.53 5.86
C VAL A 100 -12.65 13.54 6.68
N THR A 101 -11.60 12.95 6.10
CA THR A 101 -10.70 12.02 6.81
C THR A 101 -10.02 12.71 7.98
N ALA A 102 -9.52 13.95 7.81
CA ALA A 102 -8.87 14.70 8.87
C ALA A 102 -9.82 15.00 10.04
N VAL A 103 -11.04 15.44 9.75
CA VAL A 103 -12.09 15.70 10.74
C VAL A 103 -12.46 14.41 11.47
N ALA A 104 -12.72 13.33 10.73
CA ALA A 104 -13.15 12.06 11.30
C ALA A 104 -12.05 11.41 12.14
N LEU A 105 -10.78 11.47 11.72
CA LEU A 105 -9.64 11.02 12.50
C LEU A 105 -9.52 11.81 13.81
N ASN A 106 -9.65 13.14 13.76
CA ASN A 106 -9.54 13.97 14.95
C ASN A 106 -10.71 13.78 15.93
N ALA A 107 -11.90 13.44 15.42
CA ALA A 107 -13.07 13.10 16.22
C ALA A 107 -12.96 11.72 16.89
N THR A 108 -12.25 10.77 16.27
CA THR A 108 -12.19 9.37 16.70
C THR A 108 -10.93 9.07 17.50
N VAL A 109 -9.80 9.64 17.12
CA VAL A 109 -8.47 9.33 17.65
C VAL A 109 -8.01 10.43 18.60
N SER A 110 -7.55 10.06 19.80
CA SER A 110 -6.73 10.96 20.62
C SER A 110 -5.35 11.07 19.98
N LEU A 111 -4.97 12.23 19.46
CA LEU A 111 -3.65 12.47 18.87
C LEU A 111 -2.58 12.64 19.98
N SER A 112 -2.57 11.76 20.97
CA SER A 112 -1.48 11.67 21.94
C SER A 112 -0.30 10.89 21.35
N SER A 113 0.89 11.15 21.88
CA SER A 113 2.16 10.43 21.62
C SER A 113 1.96 8.91 21.49
N GLY A 114 1.12 8.32 22.35
CA GLY A 114 0.82 6.89 22.41
C GLY A 114 0.11 6.28 21.19
N VAL A 115 -0.62 7.07 20.38
CA VAL A 115 -1.38 6.54 19.22
C VAL A 115 -0.59 6.55 17.91
N SER A 116 0.43 7.42 17.82
CA SER A 116 1.30 7.50 16.64
C SER A 116 2.04 6.19 16.36
N PHE A 117 2.41 5.45 17.40
CA PHE A 117 3.23 4.25 17.30
C PHE A 117 2.47 3.03 16.70
N PRO A 118 1.25 2.65 17.17
CA PRO A 118 0.49 1.56 16.55
C PRO A 118 0.13 1.82 15.07
N VAL A 119 -0.22 3.05 14.72
CA VAL A 119 -0.54 3.41 13.32
C VAL A 119 0.71 3.37 12.45
N TYR A 120 1.85 3.86 12.95
CA TYR A 120 3.13 3.75 12.26
C TYR A 120 3.55 2.29 12.04
N LEU A 121 3.43 1.44 13.06
CA LEU A 121 3.70 0.01 12.94
C LEU A 121 2.78 -0.64 11.90
N MET A 122 1.48 -0.35 11.95
CA MET A 122 0.52 -0.81 10.95
C MET A 122 0.94 -0.44 9.54
N LEU A 123 1.23 0.85 9.31
CA LEU A 123 1.64 1.37 8.02
C LEU A 123 2.92 0.68 7.54
N ARG A 124 3.95 0.55 8.39
CA ARG A 124 5.19 -0.14 8.02
C ARG A 124 4.96 -1.60 7.66
N ARG A 125 4.15 -2.33 8.42
CA ARG A 125 3.89 -3.76 8.19
C ARG A 125 3.02 -3.99 6.95
N SER A 126 1.94 -3.22 6.79
CA SER A 126 1.07 -3.30 5.61
C SER A 126 1.76 -2.81 4.34
N LEU A 127 2.56 -1.74 4.42
CA LEU A 127 3.32 -1.22 3.28
C LEU A 127 4.41 -2.22 2.83
N ALA A 128 5.08 -2.91 3.76
CA ALA A 128 6.01 -3.98 3.39
C ALA A 128 5.32 -5.08 2.57
N VAL A 129 4.14 -5.55 3.01
CA VAL A 129 3.35 -6.55 2.28
C VAL A 129 2.90 -6.02 0.92
N LEU A 130 2.40 -4.78 0.86
CA LEU A 130 1.92 -4.16 -0.37
C LEU A 130 3.04 -3.92 -1.38
N VAL A 131 4.23 -3.52 -0.95
CA VAL A 131 5.41 -3.35 -1.82
C VAL A 131 5.83 -4.70 -2.40
N VAL A 132 5.97 -5.72 -1.55
CA VAL A 132 6.29 -7.08 -2.02
C VAL A 132 5.21 -7.60 -2.97
N GLY A 133 3.94 -7.42 -2.64
CA GLY A 133 2.81 -7.81 -3.47
C GLY A 133 2.78 -7.08 -4.82
N THR A 134 3.08 -5.79 -4.84
CA THR A 134 3.16 -4.98 -6.06
C THR A 134 4.32 -5.42 -6.95
N LEU A 135 5.50 -5.65 -6.38
CA LEU A 135 6.66 -6.15 -7.12
C LEU A 135 6.41 -7.56 -7.68
N LEU A 136 5.75 -8.43 -6.90
CA LEU A 136 5.38 -9.76 -7.34
C LEU A 136 4.36 -9.71 -8.49
N ALA A 137 3.29 -8.91 -8.34
CA ALA A 137 2.28 -8.72 -9.37
C ALA A 137 2.87 -8.16 -10.67
N ALA A 138 3.74 -7.15 -10.57
CA ALA A 138 4.44 -6.56 -11.71
C ALA A 138 5.32 -7.60 -12.42
N SER A 139 6.08 -8.38 -11.65
CA SER A 139 7.00 -9.40 -12.17
C SER A 139 6.25 -10.55 -12.87
N ILE A 140 5.08 -10.94 -12.34
CA ILE A 140 4.19 -11.92 -12.97
C ILE A 140 3.63 -11.36 -14.28
N HIS A 141 3.11 -10.13 -14.26
CA HIS A 141 2.52 -9.50 -15.44
C HIS A 141 3.53 -9.27 -16.56
N ALA A 142 4.71 -8.74 -16.24
CA ALA A 142 5.80 -8.53 -17.19
C ALA A 142 6.46 -9.84 -17.68
N THR A 143 5.93 -11.01 -17.28
CA THR A 143 6.44 -12.35 -17.62
C THR A 143 7.92 -12.54 -17.27
N VAL A 144 8.46 -11.77 -16.31
CA VAL A 144 9.88 -11.74 -15.96
C VAL A 144 10.37 -13.13 -15.59
N PHE A 145 9.61 -13.85 -14.77
CA PHE A 145 9.94 -15.23 -14.38
C PHE A 145 9.95 -16.20 -15.55
N ARG A 146 9.00 -16.05 -16.49
CA ARG A 146 8.94 -16.88 -17.70
C ARG A 146 10.12 -16.58 -18.63
N THR A 147 10.46 -15.30 -18.80
CA THR A 147 11.57 -14.86 -19.65
C THR A 147 12.91 -15.26 -19.05
N LEU A 148 13.15 -15.03 -17.76
CA LEU A 148 14.35 -15.50 -17.06
C LEU A 148 14.47 -17.03 -17.10
N GLY A 149 13.37 -17.74 -16.85
CA GLY A 149 13.32 -19.20 -16.97
C GLY A 149 13.64 -19.68 -18.39
N ARG A 150 13.09 -19.02 -19.42
CA ARG A 150 13.34 -19.36 -20.83
C ARG A 150 14.76 -19.03 -21.27
N VAL A 151 15.30 -17.87 -20.89
CA VAL A 151 16.68 -17.47 -21.24
C VAL A 151 17.68 -18.35 -20.51
N GLY A 152 17.48 -18.56 -19.20
CA GLY A 152 18.32 -19.45 -18.40
C GLY A 152 18.31 -20.88 -18.93
N SER A 153 17.13 -21.44 -19.18
CA SER A 153 17.01 -22.79 -19.77
C SER A 153 17.58 -22.84 -21.20
N ALA A 154 17.36 -21.84 -22.05
CA ALA A 154 17.92 -21.83 -23.40
C ALA A 154 19.46 -21.80 -23.40
N ILE A 155 20.07 -21.04 -22.49
CA ILE A 155 21.54 -20.99 -22.34
C ILE A 155 22.05 -22.33 -21.81
N LEU A 156 21.46 -22.83 -20.71
CA LEU A 156 21.89 -24.08 -20.07
C LEU A 156 21.68 -25.30 -20.96
N VAL A 157 20.47 -25.47 -21.49
CA VAL A 157 20.12 -26.58 -22.40
C VAL A 157 20.90 -26.45 -23.70
N GLY A 158 20.96 -25.25 -24.30
CA GLY A 158 21.66 -25.05 -25.58
C GLY A 158 23.17 -25.34 -25.49
N SER A 159 23.80 -24.99 -24.38
CA SER A 159 25.20 -25.36 -24.13
C SER A 159 25.37 -26.86 -23.83
N ALA A 160 24.48 -27.43 -23.01
CA ALA A 160 24.52 -28.84 -22.63
C ALA A 160 24.25 -29.78 -23.81
N THR A 161 23.37 -29.42 -24.75
CA THR A 161 22.99 -30.28 -25.90
C THR A 161 23.82 -30.03 -27.16
N SER A 162 24.88 -29.23 -27.07
CA SER A 162 25.73 -28.87 -28.22
C SER A 162 26.50 -30.06 -28.81
N SER A 163 26.80 -31.07 -27.99
CA SER A 163 27.45 -32.32 -28.39
C SER A 163 27.23 -33.41 -27.33
N THR A 164 27.41 -34.68 -27.69
CA THR A 164 27.32 -35.80 -26.72
C THR A 164 28.34 -35.63 -25.59
N LEU A 165 29.52 -35.06 -25.87
CA LEU A 165 30.54 -34.72 -24.86
C LEU A 165 30.02 -33.64 -23.89
N ALA A 166 29.40 -32.58 -24.41
CA ALA A 166 28.83 -31.52 -23.59
C ALA A 166 27.67 -32.04 -22.71
N MET A 167 26.83 -32.94 -23.23
CA MET A 167 25.74 -33.54 -22.46
C MET A 167 26.26 -34.42 -21.32
N LEU A 168 27.36 -35.13 -21.55
CA LEU A 168 28.01 -35.96 -20.54
C LEU A 168 28.71 -35.10 -19.46
N ILE A 169 29.34 -33.99 -19.86
CA ILE A 169 29.91 -33.00 -18.92
C ILE A 169 28.79 -32.35 -18.08
N ALA A 170 27.69 -31.95 -18.71
CA ALA A 170 26.54 -31.37 -18.04
C ALA A 170 25.96 -32.33 -17.00
N LEU A 171 25.75 -33.61 -17.37
CA LEU A 171 25.26 -34.63 -16.44
C LEU A 171 26.22 -34.84 -15.24
N GLN A 172 27.54 -34.82 -15.46
CA GLN A 172 28.50 -34.88 -14.36
C GLN A 172 28.37 -33.68 -13.41
N ILE A 173 28.26 -32.47 -13.95
CA ILE A 173 28.07 -31.25 -13.16
C ILE A 173 26.74 -31.30 -12.40
N GLU A 174 25.66 -31.73 -13.04
CA GLU A 174 24.34 -31.89 -12.41
C GLU A 174 24.39 -32.87 -11.23
N CYS A 175 25.02 -34.04 -11.40
CA CYS A 175 25.20 -35.00 -10.31
C CYS A 175 26.00 -34.41 -9.15
N LEU A 176 27.08 -33.68 -9.43
CA LEU A 176 27.90 -33.00 -8.41
C LEU A 176 27.09 -31.94 -7.65
N VAL A 177 26.30 -31.14 -8.37
CA VAL A 177 25.41 -30.12 -7.79
C VAL A 177 24.35 -30.77 -6.90
N ALA A 178 23.68 -31.82 -7.38
CA ALA A 178 22.67 -32.55 -6.60
C ALA A 178 23.25 -33.08 -5.28
N VAL A 179 24.42 -33.74 -5.33
CA VAL A 179 25.08 -34.26 -4.12
C VAL A 179 25.46 -33.14 -3.14
N GLU A 180 25.92 -31.99 -3.62
CA GLU A 180 26.23 -30.86 -2.74
C GLU A 180 24.97 -30.25 -2.14
N LEU A 181 23.92 -30.03 -2.93
CA LEU A 181 22.64 -29.49 -2.46
C LEU A 181 21.99 -30.39 -1.40
N LEU A 182 22.12 -31.72 -1.53
CA LEU A 182 21.67 -32.69 -0.53
C LEU A 182 22.24 -32.41 0.87
N HIS A 183 23.48 -31.91 0.97
CA HIS A 183 24.10 -31.56 2.26
C HIS A 183 23.44 -30.35 2.93
N TRP A 184 22.87 -29.44 2.14
CA TRP A 184 22.14 -28.27 2.64
C TRP A 184 20.67 -28.61 2.93
N VAL A 185 20.08 -29.47 2.10
CA VAL A 185 18.65 -29.81 2.13
C VAL A 185 18.30 -30.83 3.21
N VAL A 186 19.11 -31.89 3.38
CA VAL A 186 18.81 -32.97 4.35
C VAL A 186 18.66 -32.44 5.79
N PRO A 187 19.52 -31.54 6.31
CA PRO A 187 19.31 -30.96 7.63
C PRO A 187 17.97 -30.22 7.76
N ILE A 188 17.53 -29.52 6.70
CA ILE A 188 16.25 -28.81 6.68
C ILE A 188 15.08 -29.80 6.70
N LEU A 189 15.17 -30.87 5.91
CA LEU A 189 14.15 -31.91 5.88
C LEU A 189 14.08 -32.69 7.20
N ASP A 190 15.21 -32.95 7.85
CA ASP A 190 15.25 -33.58 9.18
C ASP A 190 14.57 -32.71 10.24
N ASP A 191 14.70 -31.37 10.15
CA ASP A 191 13.96 -30.44 11.03
C ASP A 191 12.45 -30.47 10.77
N TRP A 192 12.02 -30.70 9.52
CA TRP A 192 10.60 -30.66 9.12
C TRP A 192 9.87 -31.98 9.30
N LEU A 193 10.59 -33.10 9.26
CA LEU A 193 10.03 -34.45 9.35
C LEU A 193 10.05 -34.98 10.79
N PRO A 194 9.22 -35.98 11.12
CA PRO A 194 9.25 -36.61 12.43
C PRO A 194 10.63 -37.21 12.73
N ALA A 195 11.05 -37.16 14.00
CA ALA A 195 12.36 -37.62 14.47
C ALA A 195 12.73 -39.07 14.09
N THR A 196 11.75 -39.89 13.71
CA THR A 196 11.93 -41.28 13.26
C THR A 196 12.50 -41.40 11.84
N ALA A 197 12.49 -40.34 11.03
CA ALA A 197 12.95 -40.38 9.64
C ALA A 197 14.49 -40.52 9.53
N ASN A 198 15.24 -39.75 10.34
CA ASN A 198 16.70 -39.71 10.40
C ASN A 198 17.37 -39.76 9.00
N LEU A 199 17.01 -38.80 8.14
CA LEU A 199 17.43 -38.76 6.75
C LEU A 199 18.93 -38.53 6.62
N ARG A 200 19.56 -37.82 7.55
CA ARG A 200 21.02 -37.70 7.61
C ARG A 200 21.70 -39.07 7.61
N HIS A 201 21.26 -40.02 8.44
CA HIS A 201 21.83 -41.36 8.48
C HIS A 201 21.48 -42.18 7.23
N ARG A 202 20.24 -42.08 6.72
CA ARG A 202 19.78 -42.88 5.57
C ARG A 202 20.30 -42.41 4.21
N ILE A 203 20.58 -41.12 4.07
CA ILE A 203 20.89 -40.48 2.78
C ILE A 203 22.33 -39.97 2.80
N LEU A 204 22.72 -39.15 3.78
CA LEU A 204 24.06 -38.53 3.74
C LEU A 204 25.20 -39.51 4.07
N GLU A 205 25.00 -40.50 4.95
CA GLU A 205 26.06 -41.46 5.27
C GLU A 205 26.40 -42.42 4.12
N PRO A 206 25.42 -43.01 3.40
CA PRO A 206 25.71 -43.81 2.21
C PRO A 206 26.35 -43.01 1.08
N PHE A 207 25.95 -41.75 0.91
CA PHE A 207 26.50 -40.89 -0.14
C PHE A 207 27.82 -40.24 0.26
N GLY A 208 28.13 -39.99 1.53
CA GLY A 208 29.45 -39.74 2.13
C GLY A 208 30.38 -38.67 1.52
N PHE A 209 30.01 -38.03 0.41
CA PHE A 209 30.89 -37.23 -0.44
C PHE A 209 30.43 -35.76 -0.45
N ARG A 210 31.34 -34.85 -0.10
CA ARG A 210 31.19 -33.41 -0.40
C ARG A 210 32.02 -33.04 -1.61
N LEU A 211 31.71 -31.93 -2.29
CA LEU A 211 32.56 -31.44 -3.37
C LEU A 211 34.01 -31.20 -2.92
N LYS A 212 34.21 -30.86 -1.64
CA LYS A 212 35.53 -30.69 -1.02
C LYS A 212 36.33 -31.99 -0.84
N THR A 213 35.65 -33.14 -0.80
CA THR A 213 36.30 -34.46 -0.64
C THR A 213 36.55 -35.14 -1.98
N VAL A 214 36.07 -34.57 -3.08
CA VAL A 214 36.36 -35.06 -4.43
C VAL A 214 37.85 -34.88 -4.72
N PRO A 215 38.57 -35.94 -5.13
CA PRO A 215 40.01 -35.86 -5.37
C PRO A 215 40.35 -34.78 -6.41
N THR A 216 41.40 -33.99 -6.16
CA THR A 216 41.92 -32.99 -7.11
C THR A 216 42.11 -33.52 -8.54
N PRO A 217 42.58 -34.76 -8.76
CA PRO A 217 42.67 -35.32 -10.12
C PRO A 217 41.35 -35.35 -10.88
N TYR A 218 40.22 -35.59 -10.20
CA TYR A 218 38.90 -35.56 -10.83
C TYR A 218 38.54 -34.15 -11.29
N TRP A 219 38.80 -33.13 -10.47
CA TRP A 219 38.58 -31.73 -10.85
C TRP A 219 39.45 -31.31 -12.04
N MET A 220 40.72 -31.74 -12.07
CA MET A 220 41.59 -31.51 -13.22
C MET A 220 41.06 -32.18 -14.49
N PHE A 221 40.55 -33.40 -14.36
CA PHE A 221 39.96 -34.14 -15.47
C PHE A 221 38.67 -33.48 -15.97
N LEU A 222 37.77 -33.08 -15.07
CA LEU A 222 36.54 -32.35 -15.43
C LEU A 222 36.86 -31.00 -16.09
N ALA A 223 37.84 -30.25 -15.55
CA ALA A 223 38.29 -29.01 -16.17
C ALA A 223 38.86 -29.23 -17.58
N LEU A 224 39.65 -30.30 -17.76
CA LEU A 224 40.14 -30.70 -19.07
C LEU A 224 38.99 -31.08 -20.02
N GLN A 225 38.00 -31.85 -19.55
CA GLN A 225 36.81 -32.19 -20.34
C GLN A 225 36.05 -30.95 -20.77
N VAL A 226 35.87 -29.97 -19.88
CA VAL A 226 35.25 -28.68 -20.20
C VAL A 226 36.05 -27.95 -21.28
N ILE A 227 37.38 -27.80 -21.11
CA ILE A 227 38.25 -27.15 -22.11
C ILE A 227 38.15 -27.85 -23.47
N VAL A 228 38.19 -29.19 -23.49
CA VAL A 228 38.08 -30.00 -24.70
C VAL A 228 36.68 -29.90 -25.31
N GLY A 229 35.62 -29.91 -24.50
CA GLY A 229 34.23 -29.76 -24.93
C GLY A 229 33.94 -28.42 -25.60
N PHE A 230 34.59 -27.35 -25.15
CA PHE A 230 34.52 -26.02 -25.77
C PHE A 230 35.51 -25.81 -26.93
N SER A 231 36.36 -26.79 -27.23
CA SER A 231 37.27 -26.72 -28.37
C SER A 231 36.58 -27.11 -29.68
N GLY A 232 37.06 -26.59 -30.81
CA GLY A 232 36.51 -26.95 -32.13
C GLY A 232 36.76 -28.40 -32.58
N TRP A 233 37.66 -29.13 -31.91
CA TRP A 233 38.06 -30.49 -32.29
C TRP A 233 37.64 -31.56 -31.28
N GLY A 234 37.48 -31.22 -29.99
CA GLY A 234 37.15 -32.16 -28.91
C GLY A 234 35.85 -32.94 -29.11
N PRO A 235 34.72 -32.28 -29.42
CA PRO A 235 33.46 -32.98 -29.72
C PRO A 235 33.58 -33.96 -30.89
N ARG A 236 34.31 -33.59 -31.95
CA ARG A 236 34.54 -34.45 -33.12
C ARG A 236 35.38 -35.67 -32.76
N TRP A 237 36.41 -35.48 -31.94
CA TRP A 237 37.25 -36.57 -31.47
C TRP A 237 36.46 -37.55 -30.59
N PHE A 238 35.62 -37.04 -29.68
CA PHE A 238 34.76 -37.85 -28.83
C PHE A 238 33.73 -38.66 -29.64
N GLU A 239 33.15 -38.06 -30.68
CA GLU A 239 32.25 -38.80 -31.58
C GLU A 239 32.96 -39.91 -32.38
N SER A 240 34.20 -39.67 -32.83
CA SER A 240 35.03 -40.71 -33.45
C SER A 240 35.34 -41.85 -32.47
N LEU A 241 35.59 -41.53 -31.20
CA LEU A 241 35.79 -42.53 -30.15
C LEU A 241 34.54 -43.38 -29.91
N LEU A 242 33.36 -42.76 -29.80
CA LEU A 242 32.09 -43.48 -29.65
C LEU A 242 31.85 -44.39 -30.86
N THR A 243 32.16 -43.92 -32.07
CA THR A 243 32.04 -44.74 -33.28
C THR A 243 32.97 -45.95 -33.27
N ALA A 244 34.21 -45.79 -32.77
CA ALA A 244 35.15 -46.90 -32.61
C ALA A 244 34.70 -47.94 -31.58
N LEU A 245 33.88 -47.54 -30.60
CA LEU A 245 33.31 -48.40 -29.58
C LEU A 245 32.07 -49.19 -30.05
N SER A 246 31.59 -48.96 -31.27
CA SER A 246 30.43 -49.66 -31.88
C SER A 246 29.18 -49.64 -30.99
N VAL A 247 28.66 -50.81 -30.60
CA VAL A 247 27.46 -50.99 -29.78
C VAL A 247 27.53 -50.22 -28.46
N LEU A 248 28.71 -50.19 -27.81
CA LEU A 248 28.87 -49.46 -26.54
C LEU A 248 28.75 -47.93 -26.76
N GLY A 249 29.25 -47.43 -27.89
CA GLY A 249 29.12 -46.03 -28.28
C GLY A 249 27.67 -45.64 -28.53
N ASP A 250 26.90 -46.50 -29.20
CA ASP A 250 25.48 -46.26 -29.47
C ASP A 250 24.64 -46.26 -28.17
N VAL A 251 24.96 -47.14 -27.22
CA VAL A 251 24.34 -47.12 -25.88
C VAL A 251 24.63 -45.81 -25.16
N VAL A 252 25.87 -45.31 -25.18
CA VAL A 252 26.23 -44.03 -24.55
C VAL A 252 25.51 -42.86 -25.22
N ARG A 253 25.47 -42.81 -26.56
CA ARG A 253 24.73 -41.79 -27.33
C ARG A 253 23.25 -41.81 -26.99
N PHE A 254 22.62 -42.98 -26.98
CA PHE A 254 21.20 -43.11 -26.65
C PHE A 254 20.93 -42.71 -25.20
N THR A 255 21.74 -43.20 -24.26
CA THR A 255 21.56 -42.97 -22.83
C THR A 255 21.67 -41.49 -22.48
N VAL A 256 22.74 -40.84 -22.94
CA VAL A 256 22.97 -39.41 -22.70
C VAL A 256 22.04 -38.56 -23.56
N GLY A 257 21.84 -38.92 -24.82
CA GLY A 257 21.02 -38.21 -25.81
C GLY A 257 19.52 -38.26 -25.55
N SER A 258 19.01 -39.29 -24.88
CA SER A 258 17.60 -39.41 -24.52
C SER A 258 17.12 -38.33 -23.54
N GLY A 259 18.04 -37.69 -22.81
CA GLY A 259 17.71 -36.70 -21.79
C GLY A 259 17.10 -37.28 -20.51
N ILE A 260 16.87 -38.60 -20.45
CA ILE A 260 16.21 -39.24 -19.29
C ILE A 260 17.05 -39.06 -18.04
N LEU A 261 18.36 -39.32 -18.10
CA LEU A 261 19.25 -39.16 -16.95
C LEU A 261 19.30 -37.72 -16.44
N GLN A 262 19.45 -36.76 -17.35
CA GLN A 262 19.47 -35.32 -17.04
C GLN A 262 18.13 -34.88 -16.46
N SER A 263 17.01 -35.41 -16.96
CA SER A 263 15.68 -35.09 -16.42
C SER A 263 15.50 -35.61 -14.99
N VAL A 264 15.97 -36.84 -14.71
CA VAL A 264 15.88 -37.43 -13.37
C VAL A 264 16.72 -36.63 -12.38
N VAL A 265 17.98 -36.34 -12.72
CA VAL A 265 18.86 -35.54 -11.86
C VAL A 265 18.35 -34.10 -11.73
N GLY A 266 17.86 -33.51 -12.82
CA GLY A 266 17.26 -32.18 -12.83
C GLY A 266 16.02 -32.06 -11.94
N VAL A 267 15.17 -33.09 -11.88
CA VAL A 267 14.02 -33.15 -10.94
C VAL A 267 14.50 -33.18 -9.49
N VAL A 268 15.57 -33.93 -9.20
CA VAL A 268 16.17 -33.97 -7.85
C VAL A 268 16.72 -32.59 -7.46
N ILE A 269 17.50 -31.96 -8.34
CA ILE A 269 18.02 -30.61 -8.13
C ILE A 269 16.88 -29.61 -7.93
N LEU A 270 15.83 -29.68 -8.76
CA LEU A 270 14.68 -28.78 -8.64
C LEU A 270 13.98 -28.95 -7.29
N PHE A 271 13.78 -30.19 -6.85
CA PHE A 271 13.20 -30.49 -5.54
C PHE A 271 14.05 -29.91 -4.39
N GLU A 272 15.37 -30.08 -4.46
CA GLU A 272 16.32 -29.53 -3.50
C GLU A 272 16.30 -27.99 -3.46
N LEU A 273 16.29 -27.34 -4.64
CA LEU A 273 16.19 -25.89 -4.75
C LEU A 273 14.87 -25.37 -4.19
N VAL A 274 13.75 -26.09 -4.39
CA VAL A 274 12.45 -25.73 -3.81
C VAL A 274 12.51 -25.78 -2.28
N ILE A 275 13.17 -26.78 -1.69
CA ILE A 275 13.32 -26.86 -0.24
C ILE A 275 14.17 -25.71 0.31
N LEU A 276 15.29 -25.39 -0.35
CA LEU A 276 16.12 -24.24 0.02
C LEU A 276 15.35 -22.92 -0.09
N ALA A 277 14.58 -22.74 -1.17
CA ALA A 277 13.73 -21.58 -1.35
C ALA A 277 12.64 -21.50 -0.25
N ALA A 278 12.01 -22.62 0.08
CA ALA A 278 11.02 -22.70 1.15
C ALA A 278 11.62 -22.38 2.53
N ARG A 279 12.84 -22.86 2.83
CA ARG A 279 13.56 -22.49 4.06
C ARG A 279 13.96 -21.03 4.07
N GLY A 280 14.43 -20.48 2.95
CA GLY A 280 14.71 -19.06 2.81
C GLY A 280 13.47 -18.22 3.07
N ALA A 281 12.33 -18.60 2.48
CA ALA A 281 11.04 -17.97 2.73
C ALA A 281 10.62 -18.07 4.20
N GLN A 282 10.80 -19.23 4.83
CA GLN A 282 10.55 -19.43 6.27
C GLN A 282 11.37 -18.45 7.11
N HIS A 283 12.67 -18.29 6.85
CA HIS A 283 13.52 -17.34 7.58
C HIS A 283 13.08 -15.90 7.40
N VAL A 284 12.75 -15.49 6.16
CA VAL A 284 12.26 -14.15 5.87
C VAL A 284 10.93 -13.89 6.59
N ILE A 285 10.02 -14.86 6.58
CA ILE A 285 8.71 -14.75 7.24
C ILE A 285 8.88 -14.67 8.76
N ILE A 286 9.72 -15.52 9.37
CA ILE A 286 9.99 -15.47 10.81
C ILE A 286 10.64 -14.14 11.20
N ALA A 287 11.66 -13.70 10.46
CA ALA A 287 12.32 -12.42 10.71
C ALA A 287 11.36 -11.22 10.55
N TRP A 288 10.44 -11.29 9.59
CA TRP A 288 9.41 -10.28 9.42
C TRP A 288 8.37 -10.31 10.54
N MET A 289 7.89 -11.49 10.97
CA MET A 289 6.89 -11.63 12.03
C MET A 289 7.40 -11.11 13.39
N GLY A 290 8.70 -11.22 13.66
CA GLY A 290 9.31 -10.76 14.91
C GLY A 290 8.82 -11.56 16.13
N ASP A 291 8.94 -10.95 17.31
CA ASP A 291 8.70 -11.63 18.59
C ASP A 291 7.22 -11.87 18.91
N GLU A 292 6.31 -11.11 18.29
CA GLU A 292 4.85 -11.24 18.46
C GLU A 292 4.13 -11.50 17.12
N PRO A 293 4.18 -12.74 16.57
CA PRO A 293 3.60 -13.05 15.26
C PRO A 293 2.11 -12.68 15.10
N PRO A 294 1.22 -12.97 16.07
CA PRO A 294 -0.20 -12.61 15.94
C PRO A 294 -0.43 -11.11 15.82
N GLN A 295 0.39 -10.30 16.50
CA GLN A 295 0.29 -8.85 16.46
C GLN A 295 0.78 -8.32 15.11
N THR A 296 1.91 -8.80 14.62
CA THR A 296 2.43 -8.41 13.30
C THR A 296 1.46 -8.76 12.18
N LEU A 297 0.82 -9.93 12.24
CA LEU A 297 -0.22 -10.33 11.28
C LEU A 297 -1.45 -9.42 11.37
N ALA A 298 -1.91 -9.06 12.57
CA ALA A 298 -3.02 -8.13 12.74
C ALA A 298 -2.73 -6.76 12.10
N PHE A 299 -1.52 -6.23 12.28
CA PHE A 299 -1.09 -4.99 11.63
C PHE A 299 -0.99 -5.11 10.11
N ALA A 300 -0.56 -6.25 9.58
CA ALA A 300 -0.37 -6.50 8.16
C ALA A 300 -1.64 -6.95 7.42
N THR A 301 -2.74 -7.25 8.15
CA THR A 301 -3.95 -7.86 7.58
C THR A 301 -4.54 -7.03 6.44
N GLY A 302 -4.54 -5.70 6.56
CA GLY A 302 -4.97 -4.79 5.50
C GLY A 302 -4.15 -4.95 4.22
N GLY A 303 -2.81 -4.96 4.32
CA GLY A 303 -1.93 -5.18 3.17
C GLY A 303 -2.12 -6.56 2.53
N ILE A 304 -2.26 -7.61 3.34
CA ILE A 304 -2.51 -8.98 2.86
C ILE A 304 -3.84 -9.05 2.10
N ALA A 305 -4.91 -8.48 2.68
CA ALA A 305 -6.24 -8.48 2.06
C ALA A 305 -6.26 -7.67 0.75
N ALA A 306 -5.56 -6.55 0.68
CA ALA A 306 -5.44 -5.76 -0.54
C ALA A 306 -4.71 -6.52 -1.65
N VAL A 307 -3.61 -7.20 -1.34
CA VAL A 307 -2.90 -8.07 -2.31
C VAL A 307 -3.81 -9.22 -2.75
N GLY A 308 -4.53 -9.85 -1.83
CA GLY A 308 -5.50 -10.92 -2.13
C GLY A 308 -6.63 -10.43 -3.05
N LEU A 309 -7.24 -9.28 -2.74
CA LEU A 309 -8.28 -8.66 -3.55
C LEU A 309 -7.76 -8.32 -4.96
N ALA A 310 -6.57 -7.73 -5.05
CA ALA A 310 -5.94 -7.40 -6.33
C ALA A 310 -5.68 -8.67 -7.17
N GLY A 311 -5.25 -9.77 -6.53
CA GLY A 311 -5.11 -11.07 -7.18
C GLY A 311 -6.43 -11.61 -7.71
N VAL A 312 -7.51 -11.55 -6.91
CA VAL A 312 -8.85 -11.95 -7.36
C VAL A 312 -9.32 -11.10 -8.54
N VAL A 313 -9.15 -9.78 -8.48
CA VAL A 313 -9.52 -8.88 -9.59
C VAL A 313 -8.72 -9.20 -10.85
N ALA A 314 -7.43 -9.53 -10.74
CA ALA A 314 -6.62 -9.93 -11.88
C ALA A 314 -7.10 -11.24 -12.51
N VAL A 315 -7.42 -12.25 -11.70
CA VAL A 315 -7.98 -13.52 -12.19
C VAL A 315 -9.34 -13.30 -12.84
N VAL A 316 -10.24 -12.52 -12.21
CA VAL A 316 -11.56 -12.20 -12.77
C VAL A 316 -11.44 -11.42 -14.08
N SER A 317 -10.51 -10.46 -14.18
CA SER A 317 -10.29 -9.70 -15.41
C SER A 317 -9.78 -10.58 -16.55
N MET A 318 -8.99 -11.61 -16.24
CA MET A 318 -8.54 -12.61 -17.22
C MET A 318 -9.69 -13.51 -17.69
N LEU A 319 -10.61 -13.88 -16.79
CA LEU A 319 -11.74 -14.76 -17.10
C LEU A 319 -12.92 -14.02 -17.75
N VAL A 320 -13.09 -12.73 -17.47
CA VAL A 320 -14.23 -11.90 -17.92
C VAL A 320 -13.71 -10.61 -18.58
N PRO A 321 -13.44 -10.63 -19.91
CA PRO A 321 -12.85 -9.49 -20.62
C PRO A 321 -13.65 -8.18 -20.52
N ALA A 322 -14.98 -8.27 -20.38
CA ALA A 322 -15.85 -7.11 -20.19
C ALA A 322 -15.62 -6.37 -18.85
N VAL A 323 -15.11 -7.07 -17.83
CA VAL A 323 -14.69 -6.45 -16.57
C VAL A 323 -13.34 -5.75 -16.77
N GLY A 324 -12.40 -6.41 -17.45
CA GLY A 324 -11.10 -5.83 -17.77
C GLY A 324 -11.18 -4.54 -18.59
N SER A 325 -12.05 -4.49 -19.61
CA SER A 325 -12.23 -3.29 -20.45
C SER A 325 -12.86 -2.12 -19.71
N ARG A 326 -13.72 -2.36 -18.71
CA ARG A 326 -14.28 -1.30 -17.85
C ARG A 326 -13.24 -0.71 -16.90
N PHE A 327 -12.31 -1.53 -16.41
CA PHE A 327 -11.18 -1.03 -15.63
C PHE A 327 -10.22 -0.24 -16.50
N ALA A 328 -9.85 -0.71 -17.70
CA ALA A 328 -8.91 -0.01 -18.58
C ALA A 328 -9.43 1.35 -19.10
N ALA A 329 -10.75 1.54 -19.20
CA ALA A 329 -11.37 2.73 -19.80
C ALA A 329 -11.41 3.98 -18.91
N ALA A 330 -11.12 3.90 -17.61
CA ALA A 330 -11.11 5.07 -16.73
C ALA A 330 -9.67 5.56 -16.49
N GLU A 331 -9.34 6.79 -16.87
CA GLU A 331 -8.08 7.47 -16.50
C GLU A 331 -7.98 7.52 -14.95
N PRO A 332 -6.95 6.95 -14.30
CA PRO A 332 -5.56 6.72 -14.75
C PRO A 332 -5.22 5.24 -15.10
N TRP A 333 -6.22 4.41 -15.39
CA TRP A 333 -6.08 2.96 -15.61
C TRP A 333 -5.55 2.56 -16.98
N GLN A 334 -5.05 3.50 -17.79
CA GLN A 334 -4.19 3.17 -18.95
C GLN A 334 -2.96 2.36 -18.53
N LEU A 335 -2.51 2.51 -17.28
CA LEU A 335 -1.45 1.67 -16.71
C LEU A 335 -1.85 0.20 -16.55
N VAL A 336 -3.15 -0.14 -16.55
CA VAL A 336 -3.63 -1.54 -16.45
C VAL A 336 -3.22 -2.34 -17.68
N GLU A 337 -3.22 -1.72 -18.86
CA GLU A 337 -2.77 -2.38 -20.09
C GLU A 337 -1.26 -2.67 -20.07
N GLN A 338 -0.46 -1.82 -19.41
CA GLN A 338 1.00 -1.93 -19.39
C GLN A 338 1.54 -2.75 -18.21
N LEU A 339 0.91 -2.67 -17.04
CA LEU A 339 1.40 -3.22 -15.77
C LEU A 339 0.49 -4.31 -15.19
N GLY A 340 -0.72 -4.46 -15.72
CA GLY A 340 -1.72 -5.40 -15.25
C GLY A 340 -2.56 -4.87 -14.08
N PRO A 341 -3.80 -5.35 -13.93
CA PRO A 341 -4.74 -4.84 -12.94
C PRO A 341 -4.27 -5.03 -11.49
N ALA A 342 -3.65 -6.18 -11.18
CA ALA A 342 -3.14 -6.44 -9.83
C ALA A 342 -2.08 -5.40 -9.41
N THR A 343 -1.09 -5.15 -10.27
CA THR A 343 0.00 -4.20 -10.04
C THR A 343 -0.53 -2.78 -9.85
N VAL A 344 -1.50 -2.38 -10.66
CA VAL A 344 -2.09 -1.05 -10.60
C VAL A 344 -2.91 -0.87 -9.31
N ILE A 345 -3.67 -1.88 -8.90
CA ILE A 345 -4.44 -1.83 -7.64
C ILE A 345 -3.50 -1.79 -6.44
N THR A 346 -2.56 -2.74 -6.32
CA THR A 346 -1.65 -2.74 -5.17
C THR A 346 -0.72 -1.54 -5.17
N GLY A 347 -0.24 -1.11 -6.34
CA GLY A 347 0.62 0.06 -6.52
C GLY A 347 -0.07 1.38 -6.19
N SER A 348 -1.34 1.55 -6.60
CA SER A 348 -2.12 2.75 -6.25
C SER A 348 -2.44 2.81 -4.76
N VAL A 349 -2.81 1.69 -4.13
CA VAL A 349 -3.00 1.61 -2.67
C VAL A 349 -1.70 1.90 -1.93
N THR A 350 -0.57 1.34 -2.40
CA THR A 350 0.75 1.64 -1.85
C THR A 350 1.07 3.13 -1.98
N GLY A 351 0.81 3.71 -3.16
CA GLY A 351 1.00 5.13 -3.45
C GLY A 351 0.20 6.02 -2.51
N VAL A 352 -1.11 5.76 -2.33
CA VAL A 352 -1.96 6.53 -1.41
C VAL A 352 -1.46 6.43 0.02
N LEU A 353 -1.14 5.23 0.52
CA LEU A 353 -0.62 5.08 1.88
C LEU A 353 0.73 5.79 2.06
N LEU A 354 1.63 5.69 1.07
CA LEU A 354 2.92 6.38 1.10
C LEU A 354 2.73 7.90 1.05
N SER A 355 1.81 8.41 0.24
CA SER A 355 1.46 9.83 0.17
C SER A 355 0.89 10.32 1.50
N LEU A 356 0.01 9.55 2.15
CA LEU A 356 -0.50 9.90 3.48
C LEU A 356 0.62 9.97 4.52
N VAL A 357 1.54 8.99 4.52
CA VAL A 357 2.74 9.01 5.36
C VAL A 357 3.60 10.23 5.05
N MET A 358 3.85 10.53 3.78
CA MET A 358 4.68 11.65 3.37
C MET A 358 4.04 12.98 3.75
N VAL A 359 2.73 13.15 3.57
CA VAL A 359 2.00 14.34 4.01
C VAL A 359 2.08 14.51 5.52
N GLN A 360 1.90 13.42 6.29
CA GLN A 360 2.07 13.45 7.74
C GLN A 360 3.49 13.87 8.14
N VAL A 361 4.50 13.25 7.53
CA VAL A 361 5.92 13.55 7.80
C VAL A 361 6.23 15.00 7.43
N MET A 362 5.80 15.46 6.25
CA MET A 362 5.99 16.83 5.81
C MET A 362 5.29 17.80 6.74
N ALA A 363 4.03 17.56 7.14
CA ALA A 363 3.33 18.40 8.11
C ALA A 363 4.08 18.47 9.45
N VAL A 364 4.62 17.36 9.94
CA VAL A 364 5.41 17.32 11.17
C VAL A 364 6.74 18.07 11.02
N LEU A 365 7.40 18.00 9.85
CA LEU A 365 8.69 18.65 9.63
C LEU A 365 8.57 20.13 9.30
N THR A 366 7.55 20.54 8.54
CA THR A 366 7.43 21.90 8.00
C THR A 366 6.41 22.76 8.70
N VAL A 367 5.35 22.19 9.29
CA VAL A 367 4.27 22.97 9.92
C VAL A 367 4.42 22.99 11.44
N ARG A 368 4.73 21.85 12.07
CA ARG A 368 4.90 21.73 13.52
C ARG A 368 5.89 22.73 14.15
N PRO A 369 7.01 23.12 13.49
CA PRO A 369 7.92 24.12 14.08
C PRO A 369 7.30 25.52 14.20
N TRP A 370 6.23 25.80 13.45
CA TRP A 370 5.60 27.11 13.34
C TRP A 370 4.21 27.17 13.99
N VAL A 371 3.54 26.02 14.12
CA VAL A 371 2.18 25.90 14.63
C VAL A 371 2.12 24.76 15.64
N ALA A 372 1.66 25.06 16.86
CA ALA A 372 1.33 24.02 17.83
C ALA A 372 0.23 23.14 17.26
N LEU A 373 0.54 21.86 17.04
CA LEU A 373 -0.45 20.88 16.59
C LEU A 373 -1.31 20.49 17.79
N ASP A 374 -2.37 21.28 18.01
CA ASP A 374 -3.32 21.04 19.09
C ASP A 374 -4.34 19.96 18.72
N SER A 375 -5.10 19.51 19.73
CA SER A 375 -6.21 18.54 19.60
C SER A 375 -7.31 18.95 18.61
N ALA A 376 -7.29 20.17 18.09
CA ALA A 376 -8.25 20.68 17.11
C ALA A 376 -7.71 20.73 15.65
N SER A 377 -6.42 20.47 15.44
CA SER A 377 -5.74 20.67 14.14
C SER A 377 -6.39 19.92 12.97
N GLY A 378 -6.94 18.73 13.19
CA GLY A 378 -7.66 17.99 12.15
C GLY A 378 -8.99 18.61 11.74
N PHE A 379 -9.69 19.29 12.67
CA PHE A 379 -10.91 20.04 12.37
C PHE A 379 -10.61 21.30 11.56
N ALA A 380 -9.56 22.03 11.94
CA ALA A 380 -9.09 23.19 11.19
C ALA A 380 -8.65 22.82 9.76
N PHE A 381 -7.86 21.74 9.61
CA PHE A 381 -7.44 21.25 8.29
C PHE A 381 -8.63 20.81 7.43
N GLY A 382 -9.57 20.04 8.00
CA GLY A 382 -10.75 19.61 7.25
C GLY A 382 -11.67 20.76 6.89
N GLY A 383 -11.89 21.72 7.79
CA GLY A 383 -12.63 22.95 7.50
C GLY A 383 -11.98 23.76 6.37
N ALA A 384 -10.67 24.00 6.43
CA ALA A 384 -9.93 24.68 5.36
C ALA A 384 -10.02 23.94 4.02
N THR A 385 -9.92 22.61 4.05
CA THR A 385 -10.00 21.75 2.87
C THR A 385 -11.39 21.79 2.24
N LEU A 386 -12.46 21.76 3.04
CA LEU A 386 -13.84 21.91 2.57
C LEU A 386 -14.11 23.31 2.01
N PHE A 387 -13.54 24.35 2.63
CA PHE A 387 -13.61 25.72 2.12
C PHE A 387 -12.94 25.83 0.74
N LEU A 388 -11.72 25.30 0.59
CA LEU A 388 -11.04 25.22 -0.72
C LEU A 388 -11.86 24.39 -1.72
N GLY A 389 -12.46 23.29 -1.27
CA GLY A 389 -13.39 22.49 -2.05
C GLY A 389 -14.57 23.31 -2.56
N ALA A 390 -15.17 24.17 -1.74
CA ALA A 390 -16.25 25.05 -2.15
C ALA A 390 -15.81 26.03 -3.25
N LEU A 391 -14.59 26.58 -3.16
CA LEU A 391 -14.02 27.44 -4.19
C LEU A 391 -13.78 26.70 -5.51
N VAL A 392 -13.22 25.48 -5.44
CA VAL A 392 -13.03 24.63 -6.63
C VAL A 392 -14.38 24.27 -7.24
N ALA A 393 -15.38 23.92 -6.43
CA ALA A 393 -16.73 23.62 -6.89
C ALA A 393 -17.38 24.81 -7.62
N ALA A 394 -17.16 26.03 -7.14
CA ALA A 394 -17.60 27.24 -7.84
C ALA A 394 -16.98 27.34 -9.25
N GLY A 395 -15.68 27.08 -9.37
CA GLY A 395 -14.97 27.02 -10.65
C GLY A 395 -15.45 25.89 -11.57
N LEU A 396 -15.98 24.81 -11.00
CA LEU A 396 -16.59 23.69 -11.72
C LEU A 396 -18.08 23.93 -12.08
N GLY A 397 -18.62 25.11 -11.76
CA GLY A 397 -19.99 25.48 -12.12
C GLY A 397 -21.05 25.09 -11.10
N ALA A 398 -20.68 24.77 -9.85
CA ALA A 398 -21.66 24.58 -8.79
C ALA A 398 -22.48 25.86 -8.56
N SER A 399 -23.76 25.69 -8.22
CA SER A 399 -24.63 26.86 -7.97
C SER A 399 -24.09 27.72 -6.82
N PRO A 400 -24.22 29.06 -6.88
CA PRO A 400 -23.74 29.96 -5.83
C PRO A 400 -24.27 29.60 -4.44
N VAL A 401 -25.54 29.16 -4.35
CA VAL A 401 -26.15 28.71 -3.10
C VAL A 401 -25.39 27.53 -2.50
N VAL A 402 -25.04 26.52 -3.31
CA VAL A 402 -24.26 25.36 -2.86
C VAL A 402 -22.88 25.78 -2.35
N VAL A 403 -22.21 26.69 -3.07
CA VAL A 403 -20.89 27.21 -2.69
C VAL A 403 -20.96 27.95 -1.36
N PHE A 404 -21.91 28.86 -1.18
CA PHE A 404 -22.07 29.61 0.07
C PHE A 404 -22.42 28.69 1.24
N CYS A 405 -23.34 27.75 1.05
CA CYS A 405 -23.66 26.73 2.06
C CYS A 405 -22.42 25.94 2.47
N ALA A 406 -21.58 25.53 1.52
CA ALA A 406 -20.37 24.77 1.81
C ALA A 406 -19.31 25.59 2.52
N VAL A 407 -19.14 26.87 2.16
CA VAL A 407 -18.27 27.81 2.88
C VAL A 407 -18.74 27.97 4.34
N GLY A 408 -20.04 28.22 4.56
CA GLY A 408 -20.60 28.33 5.90
C GLY A 408 -20.42 27.05 6.71
N ALA A 409 -20.70 25.89 6.12
CA ALA A 409 -20.53 24.61 6.79
C ALA A 409 -19.07 24.28 7.10
N ALA A 410 -18.12 24.66 6.22
CA ALA A 410 -16.69 24.51 6.48
C ALA A 410 -16.22 25.29 7.72
N LEU A 411 -16.77 26.49 7.93
CA LEU A 411 -16.52 27.29 9.15
C LEU A 411 -17.14 26.62 10.37
N VAL A 412 -18.38 26.11 10.26
CA VAL A 412 -19.05 25.39 11.35
C VAL A 412 -18.29 24.12 11.74
N VAL A 413 -17.72 23.37 10.78
CA VAL A 413 -16.89 22.18 11.07
C VAL A 413 -15.69 22.55 11.93
N ARG A 414 -15.02 23.65 11.60
CA ARG A 414 -13.89 24.16 12.39
C ARG A 414 -14.35 24.60 13.77
N ASP A 415 -15.37 25.45 13.85
CA ASP A 415 -15.90 26.01 15.10
C ASP A 415 -16.37 24.93 16.09
N VAL A 416 -17.26 24.03 15.63
CA VAL A 416 -17.75 22.91 16.44
C VAL A 416 -16.61 21.97 16.83
N GLY A 417 -15.62 21.78 15.96
CA GLY A 417 -14.45 20.96 16.21
C GLY A 417 -13.50 21.55 17.26
N ASP A 418 -13.19 22.84 17.13
CA ASP A 418 -12.36 23.61 18.06
C ASP A 418 -13.03 23.63 19.45
N HIS A 419 -14.34 23.89 19.51
CA HIS A 419 -15.11 23.82 20.75
C HIS A 419 -15.12 22.40 21.36
N ALA A 420 -15.30 21.36 20.55
CA ALA A 420 -15.27 19.97 21.03
C ALA A 420 -13.89 19.57 21.58
N ALA A 421 -12.81 20.09 20.98
CA ALA A 421 -11.45 19.90 21.45
C ALA A 421 -11.23 20.63 22.78
N GLU A 422 -11.63 21.89 22.88
CA GLU A 422 -11.53 22.70 24.11
C GLU A 422 -12.29 22.08 25.28
N VAL A 423 -13.56 21.72 25.07
CA VAL A 423 -14.39 21.05 26.09
C VAL A 423 -13.77 19.69 26.48
N GLY A 424 -13.20 18.97 25.50
CA GLY A 424 -12.49 17.72 25.73
C GLY A 424 -11.25 17.89 26.61
N LEU A 425 -10.54 19.02 26.48
CA LEU A 425 -9.40 19.38 27.33
C LEU A 425 -9.83 19.77 28.75
N GLN A 426 -10.93 20.52 28.88
CA GLN A 426 -11.36 21.07 30.17
C GLN A 426 -12.11 20.05 31.04
N ILE A 427 -12.99 19.24 30.43
CA ILE A 427 -13.95 18.39 31.16
C ILE A 427 -13.72 16.89 30.86
N GLY A 428 -12.92 16.57 29.85
CA GLY A 428 -12.61 15.20 29.45
C GLY A 428 -13.59 14.63 28.42
N ARG A 429 -13.10 13.69 27.60
CA ARG A 429 -13.81 13.13 26.44
C ARG A 429 -15.12 12.39 26.73
N THR A 430 -15.31 11.91 27.96
CA THR A 430 -16.48 11.13 28.39
C THR A 430 -17.51 11.94 29.18
N ALA A 431 -17.28 13.25 29.39
CA ALA A 431 -18.22 14.10 30.09
C ALA A 431 -19.55 14.26 29.33
N GLU A 432 -20.65 14.40 30.07
CA GLU A 432 -21.98 14.60 29.48
C GLU A 432 -22.19 16.08 29.08
N THR A 433 -21.61 16.47 27.93
CA THR A 433 -21.59 17.86 27.43
C THR A 433 -22.59 18.10 26.31
N ARG A 434 -23.39 17.09 25.95
CA ARG A 434 -24.26 17.06 24.77
C ARG A 434 -25.18 18.27 24.65
N ARG A 435 -25.79 18.74 25.76
CA ARG A 435 -26.72 19.88 25.72
C ARG A 435 -26.01 21.18 25.35
N GLY A 436 -24.84 21.43 25.92
CA GLY A 436 -24.03 22.61 25.62
C GLY A 436 -23.51 22.58 24.19
N GLU A 437 -22.99 21.43 23.77
CA GLU A 437 -22.47 21.24 22.41
C GLU A 437 -23.56 21.38 21.33
N ILE A 438 -24.78 20.89 21.57
CA ILE A 438 -25.93 21.12 20.66
C ILE A 438 -26.27 22.60 20.58
N ALA A 439 -26.33 23.30 21.72
CA ALA A 439 -26.68 24.72 21.74
C ALA A 439 -25.64 25.55 20.96
N HIS A 440 -24.35 25.29 21.19
CA HIS A 440 -23.25 25.94 20.47
C HIS A 440 -23.31 25.66 18.96
N ALA A 441 -23.40 24.39 18.56
CA ALA A 441 -23.48 24.01 17.15
C ALA A 441 -24.73 24.55 16.45
N THR A 442 -25.88 24.62 17.14
CA THR A 442 -27.10 25.23 16.61
C THR A 442 -26.91 26.73 16.40
N GLY A 443 -26.26 27.42 17.35
CA GLY A 443 -25.88 28.82 17.21
C GLY A 443 -24.96 29.06 16.01
N GLY A 444 -23.90 28.25 15.87
CA GLY A 444 -22.99 28.31 14.72
C GLY A 444 -23.69 28.08 13.39
N LEU A 445 -24.57 27.08 13.30
CA LEU A 445 -25.38 26.81 12.11
C LEU A 445 -26.35 27.96 11.77
N LEU A 446 -26.97 28.59 12.77
CA LEU A 446 -27.85 29.75 12.56
C LEU A 446 -27.06 30.95 12.02
N VAL A 447 -25.89 31.25 12.60
CA VAL A 447 -25.01 32.33 12.14
C VAL A 447 -24.53 32.06 10.70
N ALA A 448 -24.09 30.83 10.41
CA ALA A 448 -23.72 30.43 9.07
C ALA A 448 -24.89 30.56 8.08
N GLY A 449 -26.09 30.11 8.47
CA GLY A 449 -27.31 30.22 7.67
C GLY A 449 -27.70 31.67 7.36
N LEU A 450 -27.60 32.58 8.33
CA LEU A 450 -27.82 34.01 8.12
C LEU A 450 -26.78 34.59 7.16
N GLY A 451 -25.49 34.24 7.30
CA GLY A 451 -24.43 34.66 6.39
C GLY A 451 -24.66 34.19 4.95
N VAL A 452 -25.07 32.93 4.77
CA VAL A 452 -25.46 32.37 3.47
C VAL A 452 -26.67 33.11 2.90
N GLY A 453 -27.70 33.35 3.72
CA GLY A 453 -28.90 34.09 3.31
C GLY A 453 -28.59 35.51 2.84
N LEU A 454 -27.71 36.21 3.56
CA LEU A 454 -27.22 37.53 3.15
C LEU A 454 -26.44 37.46 1.83
N ALA A 455 -25.50 36.51 1.70
CA ALA A 455 -24.71 36.36 0.47
C ALA A 455 -25.57 36.03 -0.76
N VAL A 456 -26.53 35.10 -0.62
CA VAL A 456 -27.49 34.75 -1.68
C VAL A 456 -28.39 35.95 -1.98
N GLY A 457 -28.91 36.63 -0.96
CA GLY A 457 -29.73 37.83 -1.13
C GLY A 457 -28.99 38.92 -1.88
N THR A 458 -27.75 39.24 -1.49
CA THR A 458 -26.90 40.20 -2.20
C THR A 458 -26.70 39.79 -3.65
N LEU A 459 -26.40 38.53 -3.93
CA LEU A 459 -26.25 38.04 -5.31
C LEU A 459 -27.56 38.18 -6.12
N SER A 460 -28.71 37.89 -5.51
CA SER A 460 -30.02 38.00 -6.17
C SER A 460 -30.45 39.45 -6.42
N PHE A 461 -30.17 40.38 -5.50
CA PHE A 461 -30.58 41.78 -5.60
C PHE A 461 -29.62 42.64 -6.42
N VAL A 462 -28.32 42.42 -6.29
CA VAL A 462 -27.28 43.18 -7.01
C VAL A 462 -27.04 42.60 -8.41
N GLY A 463 -27.29 41.30 -8.59
CA GLY A 463 -27.02 40.58 -9.83
C GLY A 463 -25.52 40.32 -10.04
N PRO A 464 -25.16 39.51 -11.05
CA PRO A 464 -23.76 39.31 -11.43
C PRO A 464 -23.20 40.62 -11.99
N VAL A 465 -22.39 41.33 -11.19
CA VAL A 465 -21.65 42.50 -11.67
C VAL A 465 -20.48 42.01 -12.52
N SER A 466 -20.71 41.91 -13.83
CA SER A 466 -19.66 41.65 -14.81
C SER A 466 -18.75 42.88 -14.90
N LEU A 467 -17.74 42.94 -14.04
CA LEU A 467 -16.68 43.92 -14.20
C LEU A 467 -15.84 43.51 -15.42
N PRO A 468 -15.51 44.46 -16.33
CA PRO A 468 -14.63 44.19 -17.47
C PRO A 468 -13.17 44.07 -16.99
N THR A 469 -12.90 43.08 -16.16
CA THR A 469 -11.61 42.82 -15.55
C THR A 469 -11.21 41.37 -15.79
N SER A 470 -9.91 41.17 -15.98
CA SER A 470 -9.33 39.84 -16.17
C SER A 470 -9.48 38.99 -14.91
N SER A 471 -9.79 37.70 -15.07
CA SER A 471 -10.11 36.77 -13.96
C SER A 471 -9.04 36.72 -12.85
N TRP A 472 -7.76 36.96 -13.17
CA TRP A 472 -6.69 37.02 -12.18
C TRP A 472 -6.88 38.12 -11.13
N ARG A 473 -7.56 39.22 -11.46
CA ARG A 473 -7.88 40.31 -10.52
C ARG A 473 -8.91 39.87 -9.48
N GLY A 474 -9.86 39.01 -9.88
CA GLY A 474 -10.80 38.38 -8.95
C GLY A 474 -10.09 37.45 -7.97
N TYR A 475 -9.17 36.62 -8.47
CA TYR A 475 -8.34 35.75 -7.62
C TYR A 475 -7.45 36.56 -6.67
N LEU A 476 -6.84 37.66 -7.15
CA LEU A 476 -6.05 38.56 -6.31
C LEU A 476 -6.91 39.26 -5.26
N ALA A 477 -8.09 39.75 -5.61
CA ALA A 477 -9.01 40.37 -4.66
C ALA A 477 -9.46 39.39 -3.57
N LEU A 478 -9.75 38.14 -3.95
CA LEU A 478 -10.04 37.07 -2.99
C LEU A 478 -8.84 36.78 -2.08
N ALA A 479 -7.63 36.67 -2.65
CA ALA A 479 -6.42 36.45 -1.88
C ALA A 479 -6.16 37.59 -0.88
N LEU A 480 -6.31 38.85 -1.31
CA LEU A 480 -6.17 40.03 -0.45
C LEU A 480 -7.25 40.10 0.62
N LEU A 481 -8.49 39.72 0.30
CA LEU A 481 -9.57 39.61 1.28
C LEU A 481 -9.25 38.55 2.34
N LEU A 482 -8.77 37.37 1.93
CA LEU A 482 -8.37 36.32 2.86
C LEU A 482 -7.20 36.77 3.74
N VAL A 483 -6.19 37.45 3.16
CA VAL A 483 -5.10 38.05 3.92
C VAL A 483 -5.63 39.08 4.91
N ALA A 484 -6.55 39.96 4.49
CA ALA A 484 -7.14 40.96 5.37
C ALA A 484 -7.92 40.32 6.53
N VAL A 485 -8.68 39.25 6.28
CA VAL A 485 -9.39 38.48 7.32
C VAL A 485 -8.40 37.82 8.28
N VAL A 486 -7.32 37.22 7.78
CA VAL A 486 -6.26 36.65 8.63
C VAL A 486 -5.58 37.74 9.46
N SER A 487 -5.22 38.87 8.86
CA SER A 487 -4.62 39.99 9.59
C SER A 487 -5.56 40.56 10.65
N PHE A 488 -6.86 40.68 10.35
CA PHE A 488 -7.86 41.17 11.30
C PHE A 488 -8.10 40.19 12.46
N THR A 489 -8.15 38.89 12.16
CA THR A 489 -8.30 37.86 13.20
C THR A 489 -7.07 37.75 14.09
N LEU A 490 -5.86 37.89 13.53
CA LEU A 490 -4.62 37.98 14.31
C LEU A 490 -4.61 39.22 15.20
N LEU A 491 -5.06 40.38 14.69
CA LEU A 491 -5.18 41.62 15.49
C LEU A 491 -6.14 41.44 16.67
N LEU A 492 -7.31 40.83 16.45
CA LEU A 492 -8.27 40.56 17.51
C LEU A 492 -7.75 39.56 18.55
N ALA A 493 -6.95 38.59 18.13
CA ALA A 493 -6.34 37.62 19.04
C ALA A 493 -5.25 38.26 19.92
N THR A 494 -4.55 39.27 19.43
CA THR A 494 -3.53 40.01 20.20
C THR A 494 -4.12 41.00 21.20
N ASP A 495 -5.38 41.41 21.05
CA ASP A 495 -6.06 42.33 21.99
C ASP A 495 -6.66 41.62 23.22
N THR A 496 -6.60 40.29 23.26
CA THR A 496 -7.14 39.45 24.35
C THR A 496 -6.09 38.90 25.32
N GLU A 497 -4.81 39.26 25.14
CA GLU A 497 -3.75 39.16 26.16
C GLU A 497 -3.52 40.53 26.81
#